data_AF-A6QTX2-F1
#
_entry.id   AF-A6QTX2-F1
#
_cell.length_a   1.000
_cell.length_b   1.000
_cell.length_c   1.000
_cell.angle_alpha   90.00
_cell.angle_beta   90.00
_cell.angle_gamma   90.00
#
_symmetry.space_group_name_H-M   'P 1'
#
loop_
_entity.id
_entity.type
_entity.pdbx_description
1 polymer ?
#
loop_
_entity_poly.entity_id
_entity_poly.type
_entity_poly.pdbx_seq_one_letter_code
_entity_poly.pdbx_strand_id
1 'polypeptide(L)'
;MHEAFLYDLRTPIKDAFTPRPRFTIERALSTPFDYLVASTHSTDDESTSSSKPAISILYNLYLETGSLVNAYDLWRAFYTMAGGDDGEESDEREALALFYRALSELKMMGMVKYSKKKSDHLAKSSWKGL
;
A
#
# COMPACT_ATOMS: atom_id res chain seq x y z
N MET A 1 38.85 13.82 -18.92
CA MET A 1 37.47 13.85 -19.47
C MET A 1 37.21 12.57 -20.26
N HIS A 2 36.77 11.50 -19.59
CA HIS A 2 36.52 10.18 -20.20
C HIS A 2 35.06 9.72 -20.02
N GLU A 3 34.36 10.30 -19.04
CA GLU A 3 32.96 10.01 -18.71
C GLU A 3 31.98 10.44 -19.81
N ALA A 4 32.34 11.40 -20.66
CA ALA A 4 31.54 11.75 -21.85
C ALA A 4 31.53 10.64 -22.92
N PHE A 5 32.50 9.72 -22.88
CA PHE A 5 32.65 8.59 -23.83
C PHE A 5 32.40 7.22 -23.16
N LEU A 6 32.30 7.19 -21.82
CA LEU A 6 32.01 5.99 -21.05
C LEU A 6 30.59 6.08 -20.50
N TYR A 7 29.73 5.22 -21.03
CA TYR A 7 28.35 5.10 -20.59
C TYR A 7 28.24 4.14 -19.40
N ASP A 8 28.20 4.67 -18.17
CA ASP A 8 28.03 3.87 -16.95
C ASP A 8 26.57 3.87 -16.48
N LEU A 9 25.72 3.06 -17.14
CA LEU A 9 24.32 2.81 -16.74
C LEU A 9 24.11 1.43 -16.11
N ARG A 10 25.03 0.97 -15.26
CA ARG A 10 24.89 -0.34 -14.61
C ARG A 10 23.54 -0.50 -13.90
N THR A 11 23.06 0.53 -13.21
CA THR A 11 21.80 0.47 -12.47
C THR A 11 20.58 0.48 -13.40
N PRO A 12 20.40 1.45 -14.32
CA PRO A 12 19.22 1.47 -15.19
C PRO A 12 19.14 0.28 -16.15
N ILE A 13 20.27 -0.20 -16.68
CA ILE A 13 20.31 -1.39 -17.54
C ILE A 13 19.88 -2.61 -16.74
N LYS A 14 20.39 -2.78 -15.52
CA LYS A 14 20.00 -3.90 -14.65
C LYS A 14 18.50 -3.88 -14.33
N ASP A 15 17.94 -2.72 -14.04
CA ASP A 15 16.50 -2.60 -13.73
C ASP A 15 15.63 -2.87 -14.96
N ALA A 16 16.09 -2.52 -16.16
CA ALA A 16 15.40 -2.82 -17.42
C ALA A 16 15.44 -4.30 -17.81
N PHE A 17 16.60 -4.96 -17.70
CA PHE A 17 16.78 -6.35 -18.16
C PHE A 17 16.56 -7.42 -17.09
N THR A 18 16.66 -7.06 -15.81
CA THR A 18 16.42 -7.95 -14.66
C THR A 18 15.48 -7.31 -13.65
N PRO A 19 14.23 -6.97 -14.06
CA PRO A 19 13.29 -6.30 -13.17
C PRO A 19 12.95 -7.18 -11.97
N ARG A 20 12.76 -6.54 -10.81
CA ARG A 20 12.31 -7.18 -9.57
C ARG A 20 10.87 -6.75 -9.24
N PRO A 21 9.86 -7.16 -10.04
CA PRO A 21 8.51 -6.58 -9.96
C PRO A 21 7.87 -6.73 -8.58
N ARG A 22 8.06 -7.87 -7.93
CA ARG A 22 7.55 -8.09 -6.57
C ARG A 22 8.13 -7.09 -5.57
N PHE A 23 9.45 -6.92 -5.56
CA PHE A 23 10.11 -5.96 -4.68
C PHE A 23 9.60 -4.54 -4.92
N THR A 24 9.45 -4.15 -6.19
CA THR A 24 8.95 -2.82 -6.56
C THR A 24 7.51 -2.61 -6.06
N ILE A 25 6.63 -3.60 -6.20
CA ILE A 25 5.24 -3.52 -5.69
C ILE A 25 5.23 -3.43 -4.17
N GLU A 26 5.99 -4.29 -3.48
CA GLU A 26 6.08 -4.28 -2.01
C GLU A 26 6.63 -2.94 -1.48
N ARG A 27 7.59 -2.34 -2.19
CA ARG A 27 8.12 -1.01 -1.88
C ARG A 27 7.05 0.06 -2.13
N ALA A 28 6.40 0.07 -3.29
CA ALA A 28 5.36 1.04 -3.62
C ALA A 28 4.19 1.03 -2.62
N LEU A 29 3.80 -0.15 -2.11
CA LEU A 29 2.73 -0.25 -1.12
C LEU A 29 3.18 0.13 0.30
N SER A 30 4.45 -0.07 0.66
CA SER A 30 4.98 0.35 1.96
C SER A 30 5.35 1.84 2.01
N THR A 31 5.98 2.35 0.95
CA THR A 31 6.48 3.72 0.83
C THR A 31 5.93 4.39 -0.44
N PRO A 32 4.61 4.68 -0.49
CA PRO A 32 3.95 5.18 -1.70
C PRO A 32 4.51 6.51 -2.20
N PHE A 33 4.98 7.38 -1.29
CA PHE A 33 5.54 8.69 -1.64
C PHE A 33 6.90 8.64 -2.33
N ASP A 34 7.56 7.47 -2.40
CA ASP A 34 8.74 7.30 -3.25
C ASP A 34 8.35 7.31 -4.75
N TYR A 35 7.09 7.02 -5.07
CA TYR A 35 6.56 6.94 -6.43
C TYR A 35 5.50 8.00 -6.72
N LEU A 36 4.72 8.37 -5.71
CA LEU A 36 3.78 9.47 -5.78
C LEU A 36 4.56 10.76 -5.57
N VAL A 37 4.80 11.49 -6.65
CA VAL A 37 5.23 12.89 -6.54
C VAL A 37 4.09 13.61 -5.83
N ALA A 38 4.31 13.98 -4.56
CA ALA A 38 3.37 14.84 -3.86
C ALA A 38 3.24 16.11 -4.71
N SER A 39 2.09 16.29 -5.34
CA SER A 39 1.79 17.50 -6.08
C SER A 39 1.67 18.62 -5.08
N THR A 40 2.81 19.22 -4.70
CA THR A 40 2.87 20.54 -4.09
C THR A 40 2.52 21.55 -5.17
N HIS A 41 1.27 21.55 -5.61
CA HIS A 41 0.68 22.67 -6.32
C HIS A 41 -0.23 23.40 -5.34
N SER A 42 -0.08 24.73 -5.35
CA SER A 42 -0.63 25.76 -4.46
C SER A 42 -0.16 25.75 -3.00
N THR A 43 0.70 26.73 -2.71
CA THR A 43 1.09 27.23 -1.38
C THR A 43 -0.07 27.86 -0.58
N ASP A 44 -1.33 27.49 -0.85
CA ASP A 44 -2.53 28.07 -0.21
C ASP A 44 -3.41 27.04 0.51
N ASP A 45 -3.10 25.74 0.48
CA ASP A 45 -3.85 24.71 1.22
C ASP A 45 -3.02 24.15 2.40
N GLU A 46 -2.95 24.94 3.48
CA GLU A 46 -2.28 24.63 4.75
C GLU A 46 -3.02 23.56 5.59
N SER A 47 -3.59 22.53 4.97
CA SER A 47 -4.33 21.48 5.71
C SER A 47 -4.42 20.10 5.06
N THR A 48 -4.04 19.91 3.79
CA THR A 48 -4.05 18.54 3.23
C THR A 48 -2.69 17.88 3.44
N SER A 49 -2.38 17.52 4.69
CA SER A 49 -1.34 16.53 4.95
C SER A 49 -1.59 15.34 4.03
N SER A 50 -0.67 15.07 3.09
CA SER A 50 -0.87 14.07 2.03
C SER A 50 -1.21 12.72 2.65
N SER A 51 -2.50 12.39 2.73
CA SER A 51 -2.96 11.19 3.39
C SER A 51 -2.48 9.99 2.59
N LYS A 52 -1.96 8.97 3.30
CA LYS A 52 -1.48 7.75 2.64
C LYS A 52 -2.64 7.13 1.85
N PRO A 53 -2.40 6.62 0.62
CA PRO A 53 -3.43 5.90 -0.12
C PRO A 53 -4.00 4.74 0.70
N ALA A 54 -5.32 4.52 0.61
CA ALA A 54 -6.02 3.46 1.36
C ALA A 54 -5.36 2.08 1.21
N ILE A 55 -4.92 1.72 0.00
CA ILE A 55 -4.23 0.44 -0.24
C ILE A 55 -2.90 0.33 0.51
N SER A 56 -2.17 1.43 0.69
CA SER A 56 -0.92 1.46 1.45
C SER A 56 -1.16 1.32 2.95
N ILE A 57 -2.23 1.93 3.47
CA ILE A 57 -2.67 1.76 4.86
C ILE A 57 -3.00 0.28 5.11
N LEU A 58 -3.88 -0.30 4.27
CA LEU A 58 -4.31 -1.69 4.40
C LEU A 58 -3.13 -2.67 4.22
N TYR A 59 -2.20 -2.39 3.31
CA TYR A 59 -1.01 -3.22 3.12
C TYR A 59 -0.10 -3.22 4.36
N ASN A 60 0.11 -2.08 5.01
CA ASN A 60 0.92 -2.04 6.24
C ASN A 60 0.26 -2.84 7.36
N LEU A 61 -1.05 -2.70 7.57
CA LEU A 61 -1.81 -3.54 8.51
C LEU A 61 -1.70 -5.02 8.16
N TYR A 62 -1.83 -5.36 6.87
CA TYR A 62 -1.66 -6.73 6.38
C TYR A 62 -0.28 -7.30 6.73
N LEU A 63 0.80 -6.50 6.71
CA LEU A 63 2.14 -6.98 7.06
C LEU A 63 2.25 -7.38 8.53
N GLU A 64 1.58 -6.67 9.43
CA GLU A 64 1.55 -6.92 10.88
C GLU A 64 0.68 -8.14 11.25
N THR A 65 -0.23 -8.54 10.36
CA THR A 65 -1.11 -9.70 10.59
C THR A 65 -0.43 -11.05 10.32
N GLY A 66 -0.95 -12.08 11.01
CA GLY A 66 -0.59 -13.48 10.81
C GLY A 66 -1.11 -14.10 9.51
N SER A 67 -1.01 -15.42 9.38
CA SER A 67 -1.43 -16.16 8.18
C SER A 67 -2.95 -16.17 7.94
N LEU A 68 -3.73 -15.98 9.00
CA LEU A 68 -5.19 -15.95 8.99
C LEU A 68 -5.65 -14.71 9.75
N VAL A 69 -6.48 -13.88 9.12
CA VAL A 69 -6.86 -12.55 9.60
C VAL A 69 -8.38 -12.45 9.66
N ASN A 70 -8.94 -11.98 10.76
CA ASN A 70 -10.36 -11.66 10.85
C ASN A 70 -10.65 -10.38 10.05
N ALA A 71 -11.64 -10.41 9.15
CA ALA A 71 -11.99 -9.28 8.32
C ALA A 71 -12.47 -8.07 9.12
N TYR A 72 -13.19 -8.30 10.23
CA TYR A 72 -13.71 -7.23 11.08
C TYR A 72 -12.59 -6.51 11.83
N ASP A 73 -11.65 -7.27 12.42
CA ASP A 73 -10.51 -6.68 13.15
C ASP A 73 -9.62 -5.87 12.20
N LEU A 74 -9.42 -6.38 10.97
CA LEU A 74 -8.68 -5.68 9.92
C LEU A 74 -9.39 -4.38 9.47
N TRP A 75 -10.72 -4.42 9.33
CA TRP A 75 -11.54 -3.24 9.04
C TRP A 75 -11.42 -2.18 10.15
N ARG A 76 -11.58 -2.58 11.43
CA ARG A 76 -11.48 -1.65 12.56
C ARG A 76 -10.10 -1.00 12.62
N ALA A 77 -9.03 -1.76 12.43
CA ALA A 77 -7.67 -1.23 12.38
C ALA A 77 -7.47 -0.27 11.19
N PHE A 78 -8.03 -0.60 10.02
CA PHE A 78 -8.00 0.28 8.85
C PHE A 78 -8.73 1.59 9.13
N TYR A 79 -9.94 1.53 9.70
CA TYR A 79 -10.76 2.70 10.01
C TYR A 79 -10.04 3.65 10.97
N THR A 80 -9.42 3.13 12.03
CA THR A 80 -8.60 3.92 12.97
C THR A 80 -7.41 4.59 12.29
N MET A 81 -6.74 3.91 11.36
CA MET A 81 -5.58 4.45 10.65
C MET A 81 -5.95 5.43 9.53
N ALA A 82 -7.11 5.26 8.90
CA ALA A 82 -7.60 6.08 7.80
C ALA A 82 -8.30 7.36 8.29
N GLY A 83 -8.96 7.31 9.45
CA GLY A 83 -9.72 8.43 10.00
C GLY A 83 -8.88 9.57 10.59
N GLY A 84 -7.60 9.36 10.88
CA GLY A 84 -6.74 10.40 11.46
C GLY A 84 -7.20 10.88 12.85
N ASP A 85 -6.38 11.71 13.50
CA ASP A 85 -6.66 12.33 14.82
C ASP A 85 -7.60 13.55 14.70
N ASP A 86 -8.12 13.79 13.50
CA ASP A 86 -8.98 14.91 13.18
C ASP A 86 -10.41 14.50 13.55
N GLY A 87 -10.88 15.02 14.69
CA GLY A 87 -12.18 14.69 15.31
C GLY A 87 -13.44 14.99 14.50
N GLU A 88 -13.38 15.03 13.18
CA GLU A 88 -14.53 14.88 12.30
C GLU A 88 -14.83 13.38 12.14
N GLU A 89 -16.08 13.00 12.38
CA GLU A 89 -16.58 11.65 12.07
C GLU A 89 -16.40 11.41 10.57
N SER A 90 -15.27 10.81 10.17
CA SER A 90 -15.09 10.27 8.83
C SER A 90 -16.29 9.39 8.52
N ASP A 91 -16.96 9.60 7.38
CA ASP A 91 -18.14 8.83 7.02
C ASP A 91 -17.75 7.34 6.99
N GLU A 92 -18.22 6.58 7.99
CA GLU A 92 -17.92 5.16 8.15
C GLU A 92 -18.22 4.40 6.84
N ARG A 93 -19.24 4.85 6.10
CA ARG A 93 -19.62 4.27 4.82
C ARG A 93 -18.59 4.53 3.73
N GLU A 94 -18.03 5.73 3.66
CA GLU A 94 -16.97 6.07 2.70
C GLU A 94 -15.70 5.29 3.03
N ALA A 95 -15.28 5.28 4.30
CA ALA A 95 -14.12 4.52 4.73
C ALA A 95 -14.29 3.02 4.45
N LEU A 96 -15.51 2.48 4.61
CA LEU A 96 -15.81 1.08 4.31
C LEU A 96 -15.71 0.79 2.81
N ALA A 97 -16.15 1.71 1.96
CA ALA A 97 -16.00 1.60 0.51
C ALA A 97 -14.51 1.61 0.10
N LEU A 98 -13.70 2.49 0.69
CA LEU A 98 -12.25 2.55 0.48
C LEU A 98 -11.55 1.27 0.95
N PHE A 99 -11.95 0.73 2.11
CA PHE A 99 -11.44 -0.53 2.63
C PHE A 99 -11.71 -1.69 1.67
N TYR A 100 -12.95 -1.87 1.23
CA TYR A 100 -13.28 -2.97 0.32
C TYR A 100 -12.62 -2.82 -1.05
N ARG A 101 -12.47 -1.58 -1.55
CA ARG A 101 -11.69 -1.32 -2.75
C ARG A 101 -10.24 -1.75 -2.58
N ALA A 102 -9.56 -1.26 -1.54
CA ALA A 102 -8.18 -1.64 -1.24
C ALA A 102 -8.00 -3.15 -1.04
N LEU A 103 -8.95 -3.80 -0.35
CA LEU A 103 -8.95 -5.24 -0.16
C LEU A 103 -9.11 -6.00 -1.48
N SER A 104 -9.95 -5.51 -2.39
CA SER A 104 -10.12 -6.09 -3.72
C SER A 104 -8.86 -5.97 -4.56
N GLU A 105 -8.12 -4.86 -4.44
CA GLU A 105 -6.84 -4.63 -5.13
C GLU A 105 -5.75 -5.56 -4.58
N LEU A 106 -5.63 -5.71 -3.25
CA LEU A 106 -4.73 -6.69 -2.63
C LEU A 106 -5.05 -8.14 -3.03
N LYS A 107 -6.33 -8.47 -3.14
CA LYS A 107 -6.80 -9.78 -3.64
C LYS A 107 -6.42 -9.98 -5.11
N MET A 108 -6.60 -8.95 -5.95
CA MET A 108 -6.24 -8.99 -7.38
C MET A 108 -4.73 -9.21 -7.58
N MET A 109 -3.90 -8.63 -6.71
CA MET A 109 -2.45 -8.87 -6.68
C MET A 109 -2.04 -10.23 -6.07
N GLY A 110 -3.02 -11.04 -5.63
CA GLY A 110 -2.75 -12.36 -5.06
C GLY A 110 -2.16 -12.36 -3.65
N MET A 111 -2.31 -11.26 -2.90
CA MET A 111 -1.81 -11.14 -1.52
C MET A 111 -2.78 -11.70 -0.49
N VAL A 112 -4.08 -11.67 -0.80
CA VAL A 112 -5.15 -12.12 0.11
C VAL A 112 -6.12 -13.04 -0.61
N LYS A 113 -6.61 -14.06 0.10
CA LYS A 113 -7.69 -14.96 -0.36
C LYS A 113 -8.74 -15.13 0.74
N TYR A 114 -9.97 -15.49 0.38
CA TYR A 114 -10.95 -15.91 1.39
C TYR A 114 -10.51 -17.23 2.02
N SER A 115 -10.57 -17.30 3.35
CA SER A 115 -10.27 -18.53 4.06
C SER A 115 -11.39 -19.55 3.88
N LYS A 116 -11.02 -20.81 3.65
CA LYS A 116 -11.95 -21.95 3.75
C LYS A 116 -11.99 -22.55 5.16
N LYS A 117 -11.09 -22.13 6.05
CA LYS A 117 -10.93 -22.71 7.40
C LYS A 117 -11.89 -22.11 8.42
N LYS A 118 -12.19 -20.81 8.31
CA LYS A 118 -13.02 -20.07 9.25
C LYS A 118 -13.82 -19.03 8.49
N SER A 119 -15.11 -18.90 8.80
CA SER A 119 -15.96 -17.85 8.22
C SER A 119 -15.40 -16.48 8.54
N ASP A 120 -15.59 -15.52 7.64
CA ASP A 120 -15.21 -14.11 7.86
C ASP A 120 -13.71 -13.86 8.03
N HIS A 121 -12.87 -14.85 7.71
CA HIS A 121 -11.41 -14.71 7.75
C HIS A 121 -10.81 -14.66 6.34
N LEU A 122 -9.74 -13.89 6.24
CA LEU A 122 -8.87 -13.74 5.10
C LEU A 122 -7.61 -14.58 5.34
N ALA A 123 -7.13 -15.25 4.30
CA ALA A 123 -5.87 -15.99 4.30
C ALA A 123 -4.79 -15.17 3.58
N LYS A 124 -3.67 -14.96 4.24
CA LYS A 124 -2.48 -14.28 3.72
C LYS A 124 -1.73 -15.23 2.78
N SER A 125 -1.41 -14.75 1.57
CA SER A 125 -0.71 -15.55 0.55
C SER A 125 0.64 -15.00 0.12
N SER A 126 1.04 -13.82 0.60
CA SER A 126 2.36 -13.23 0.32
C SER A 126 2.99 -12.61 1.58
N TRP A 127 4.31 -12.61 1.66
CA TRP A 127 5.06 -11.97 2.73
C TRP A 127 6.13 -11.08 2.12
N LYS A 128 6.34 -9.91 2.73
CA LYS A 128 7.34 -8.95 2.26
C LYS A 128 8.74 -9.55 2.39
N GLY A 129 9.56 -9.43 1.36
CA GLY A 129 10.96 -9.86 1.35
C GLY A 129 11.21 -11.37 1.20
N LEU A 130 10.19 -12.14 0.81
CA LEU A 130 10.25 -13.59 0.54
C LEU A 130 10.31 -13.90 -0.96
#